data_AF-A0A246JXG4-F1
#
_entry.id   AF-A0A246JXG4-F1
#
_cell.length_a   1.000
_cell.length_b   1.000
_cell.length_c   1.000
_cell.angle_alpha   90.00
_cell.angle_beta   90.00
_cell.angle_gamma   90.00
#
_symmetry.space_group_name_H-M   'P 1'
#
loop_
_entity.id
_entity.type
_entity.pdbx_description
1 polymer ?
#
loop_
_entity_poly.entity_id
_entity_poly.type
_entity_poly.pdbx_seq_one_letter_code
_entity_poly.pdbx_strand_id
1 'polypeptide(L)'
;MADDAINMADQSHGKGPLMPHGRFIPLATLLGCTLTASIAVSAADPPAAPEPAKPATTASARDGKPKLRDPNEIICRKEQVLGSRLETKRRCMTRSEWAEANRVTRGELERAQVQRGTSAQ
;
A
#
# COMPACT_ATOMS: atom_id res chain seq x y z
N MET A 1 51.37 8.04 29.04
CA MET A 1 49.90 8.09 28.95
C MET A 1 49.58 8.41 27.49
N ALA A 2 49.74 7.52 26.51
CA ALA A 2 49.31 6.13 26.35
C ALA A 2 47.77 5.98 26.37
N ASP A 3 47.27 5.40 25.27
CA ASP A 3 45.90 4.98 24.94
C ASP A 3 44.94 6.12 24.53
N ASP A 4 44.30 6.13 23.36
CA ASP A 4 43.69 5.00 22.67
C ASP A 4 43.66 5.24 21.14
N ALA A 5 44.41 4.42 20.43
CA ALA A 5 44.43 4.33 18.98
C ALA A 5 43.85 2.98 18.56
N ILE A 6 42.58 2.68 18.85
CA ILE A 6 41.83 1.61 18.17
C ILE A 6 40.40 2.09 17.92
N ASN A 7 40.12 2.62 16.72
CA ASN A 7 38.83 2.36 16.08
C ASN A 7 38.96 2.42 14.56
N MET A 8 39.85 1.57 14.07
CA MET A 8 40.00 1.23 12.66
C MET A 8 39.96 -0.30 12.56
N ALA A 9 38.77 -0.86 12.70
CA ALA A 9 38.43 -2.23 12.30
C ALA A 9 37.01 -2.15 11.70
N ASP A 10 36.93 -2.24 10.37
CA ASP A 10 36.31 -3.40 9.70
C ASP A 10 34.77 -3.39 9.87
N GLN A 11 33.99 -2.70 9.03
CA GLN A 11 33.73 -3.01 7.61
C GLN A 11 33.69 -4.50 7.27
N SER A 12 32.64 -5.21 7.72
CA SER A 12 31.96 -6.20 6.87
C SER A 12 30.70 -6.82 7.49
N HIS A 13 29.70 -7.06 6.61
CA HIS A 13 28.48 -7.88 6.79
C HIS A 13 27.35 -7.24 7.63
N GLY A 14 26.15 -6.95 7.12
CA GLY A 14 25.43 -7.49 5.97
C GLY A 14 24.17 -8.21 6.45
N LYS A 15 23.06 -7.49 6.64
CA LYS A 15 21.66 -7.95 6.48
C LYS A 15 20.67 -6.84 6.84
N GLY A 16 20.42 -5.99 5.86
CA GLY A 16 19.20 -5.19 5.79
C GLY A 16 17.96 -6.05 5.46
N PRO A 17 16.77 -5.47 5.59
CA PRO A 17 15.51 -6.14 5.96
C PRO A 17 14.78 -6.82 4.80
N LEU A 18 13.98 -7.83 5.16
CA LEU A 18 12.96 -8.45 4.32
C LEU A 18 12.09 -7.38 3.66
N MET A 19 12.22 -7.24 2.34
CA MET A 19 11.20 -6.62 1.48
C MET A 19 10.34 -7.70 0.84
N PRO A 20 9.01 -7.50 0.75
CA PRO A 20 8.12 -8.36 -0.02
C PRO A 20 8.40 -8.20 -1.52
N HIS A 21 8.69 -9.32 -2.15
CA HIS A 21 9.12 -9.44 -3.54
C HIS A 21 8.03 -9.03 -4.55
N GLY A 22 8.03 -7.76 -4.94
CA GLY A 22 7.41 -7.27 -6.16
C GLY A 22 8.32 -7.52 -7.36
N ARG A 23 8.10 -8.66 -8.04
CA ARG A 23 8.47 -9.00 -9.42
C ARG A 23 9.46 -8.07 -10.16
N PHE A 24 10.75 -8.27 -9.92
CA PHE A 24 11.78 -8.02 -10.93
C PHE A 24 12.27 -9.39 -11.39
N ILE A 25 11.98 -9.77 -12.64
CA ILE A 25 12.45 -10.99 -13.27
C ILE A 25 13.74 -10.65 -14.03
N PRO A 26 14.95 -10.92 -13.51
CA PRO A 26 16.14 -10.93 -14.35
C PRO A 26 16.17 -12.23 -15.17
N LEU A 27 16.18 -12.05 -16.49
CA LEU A 27 16.20 -13.04 -17.57
C LEU A 27 17.52 -13.86 -17.64
N ALA A 28 18.09 -14.27 -16.49
CA ALA A 28 19.49 -14.73 -16.43
C ALA A 28 19.76 -15.89 -15.46
N THR A 29 18.83 -16.82 -15.26
CA THR A 29 19.12 -18.08 -14.54
C THR A 29 18.46 -19.30 -15.21
N LEU A 30 18.76 -19.51 -16.50
CA LEU A 30 18.64 -20.81 -17.16
C LEU A 30 19.88 -21.66 -16.82
N LEU A 31 20.01 -22.13 -15.57
CA LEU A 31 20.88 -23.28 -15.23
C LEU A 31 20.66 -23.69 -13.75
N GLY A 32 20.27 -24.95 -13.52
CA GLY A 32 20.21 -25.56 -12.18
C GLY A 32 18.79 -26.01 -11.82
N CYS A 33 18.28 -27.08 -12.42
CA CYS A 33 18.41 -28.45 -11.90
C CYS A 33 17.60 -28.68 -10.61
N THR A 34 16.36 -29.12 -10.82
CA THR A 34 15.60 -30.21 -10.18
C THR A 34 15.93 -30.68 -8.75
N LEU A 35 14.87 -31.17 -8.10
CA LEU A 35 14.77 -31.81 -6.77
C LEU A 35 14.62 -30.79 -5.62
N THR A 36 13.52 -30.75 -4.87
CA THR A 36 12.78 -31.88 -4.29
C THR A 36 11.29 -31.56 -4.11
N ALA A 37 10.47 -32.56 -4.44
CA ALA A 37 9.09 -32.67 -4.02
C ALA A 37 9.01 -32.99 -2.52
N SER A 38 8.18 -32.25 -1.79
CA SER A 38 7.55 -32.70 -0.55
C SER A 38 6.16 -32.07 -0.45
N ILE A 39 5.19 -32.76 -1.06
CA ILE A 39 3.76 -32.58 -0.79
C ILE A 39 3.48 -33.15 0.61
N ALA A 40 3.32 -32.26 1.59
CA ALA A 40 2.82 -32.63 2.91
C ALA A 40 1.29 -32.57 2.91
N VAL A 41 0.72 -33.77 3.01
CA VAL A 41 -0.66 -34.20 3.28
C VAL A 41 -1.57 -33.13 3.89
N SER A 42 -2.66 -32.86 3.18
CA SER A 42 -3.82 -32.07 3.60
C SER A 42 -4.47 -32.71 4.83
N ALA A 43 -4.67 -31.92 5.89
CA ALA A 43 -5.56 -32.27 6.98
C ALA A 43 -6.99 -32.44 6.44
N ALA A 44 -7.67 -33.47 6.93
CA ALA A 44 -9.05 -33.76 6.63
C ALA A 44 -9.95 -32.64 7.21
N ASP A 45 -10.63 -31.92 6.31
CA ASP A 45 -11.77 -31.09 6.68
C ASP A 45 -12.95 -32.00 7.08
N PRO A 46 -13.63 -31.77 8.20
CA PRO A 46 -14.86 -32.48 8.54
C PRO A 46 -15.94 -32.16 7.49
N PRO A 47 -16.82 -33.12 7.12
CA PRO A 47 -17.89 -32.85 6.17
C PRO A 47 -18.84 -31.79 6.74
N ALA A 48 -18.80 -30.59 6.15
CA ALA A 48 -19.75 -29.53 6.39
C ALA A 48 -21.15 -30.00 5.96
N ALA A 49 -22.11 -29.89 6.87
CA ALA A 49 -23.52 -30.06 6.59
C ALA A 49 -23.98 -29.09 5.49
N PRO A 50 -24.95 -29.46 4.63
CA PRO A 50 -25.42 -28.58 3.57
C PRO A 50 -26.14 -27.35 4.16
N GLU A 51 -25.47 -26.20 4.10
CA GLU A 51 -26.08 -24.90 4.40
C GLU A 51 -26.94 -24.47 3.20
N PRO A 52 -28.19 -23.99 3.39
CA PRO A 52 -29.06 -23.60 2.30
C PRO A 52 -28.45 -22.45 1.49
N ALA A 53 -28.35 -22.65 0.18
CA ALA A 53 -27.83 -21.67 -0.77
C ALA A 53 -28.62 -20.36 -0.67
N LYS A 54 -27.97 -19.30 -0.17
CA LYS A 54 -28.49 -17.94 -0.24
C LYS A 54 -28.50 -17.50 -1.72
N PRO A 55 -29.58 -16.87 -2.22
CA PRO A 55 -29.63 -16.43 -3.60
C PRO A 55 -28.52 -15.43 -3.89
N ALA A 56 -27.70 -15.75 -4.89
CA ALA A 56 -26.69 -14.85 -5.41
C ALA A 56 -27.40 -13.64 -6.05
N THR A 57 -27.31 -12.48 -5.40
CA THR A 57 -27.68 -11.19 -5.99
C THR A 57 -26.81 -10.97 -7.23
N THR A 58 -27.41 -11.14 -8.41
CA THR A 58 -26.83 -10.73 -9.67
C THR A 58 -26.72 -9.21 -9.69
N ALA A 59 -25.50 -8.70 -9.46
CA ALA A 59 -25.19 -7.30 -9.69
C ALA A 59 -25.32 -7.01 -11.19
N SER A 60 -26.48 -6.48 -11.60
CA SER A 60 -26.69 -5.96 -12.95
C SER A 60 -25.70 -4.82 -13.19
N ALA A 61 -24.70 -5.07 -14.03
CA ALA A 61 -23.87 -4.03 -14.61
C ALA A 61 -24.79 -3.11 -15.44
N ARG A 62 -25.14 -1.96 -14.89
CA ARG A 62 -25.86 -0.93 -15.64
C ARG A 62 -24.86 -0.20 -16.53
N ASP A 63 -24.92 -0.48 -17.82
CA ASP A 63 -24.49 0.46 -18.86
C ASP A 63 -25.08 1.84 -18.56
N GLY A 64 -24.22 2.80 -18.27
CA GLY A 64 -24.63 4.10 -17.80
C GLY A 64 -23.59 5.13 -18.13
N LYS A 65 -23.86 5.91 -19.18
CA LYS A 65 -23.22 7.21 -19.47
C LYS A 65 -22.94 7.93 -18.14
N PRO A 66 -21.76 8.52 -17.93
CA PRO A 66 -21.39 9.09 -16.64
C PRO A 66 -22.43 10.14 -16.25
N LYS A 67 -23.32 9.78 -15.32
CA LYS A 67 -24.26 10.73 -14.73
C LYS A 67 -23.42 11.80 -14.05
N LEU A 68 -23.62 13.05 -14.47
CA LEU A 68 -23.05 14.22 -13.82
C LEU A 68 -23.41 14.11 -12.34
N ARG A 69 -22.41 13.86 -11.50
CA ARG A 69 -22.63 13.64 -10.06
C ARG A 69 -22.98 14.96 -9.41
N ASP A 70 -23.95 14.94 -8.51
CA ASP A 70 -24.39 16.15 -7.83
C ASP A 70 -23.21 16.79 -7.05
N PRO A 71 -22.90 18.07 -7.26
CA PRO A 71 -21.79 18.75 -6.59
C PRO A 71 -21.96 18.88 -5.07
N ASN A 72 -23.21 18.86 -4.57
CA ASN A 72 -23.54 19.04 -3.16
C ASN A 72 -23.72 17.70 -2.42
N GLU A 73 -23.45 16.58 -3.09
CA GLU A 73 -23.44 15.26 -2.46
C GLU A 73 -22.39 15.21 -1.34
N ILE A 74 -22.82 14.88 -0.12
CA ILE A 74 -21.93 14.70 1.03
C ILE A 74 -21.21 13.36 0.92
N ILE A 75 -19.89 13.41 0.88
CA ILE A 75 -19.01 12.25 0.80
C ILE A 75 -18.18 12.17 2.08
N CYS A 76 -18.36 11.08 2.83
CA CYS A 76 -17.55 10.79 4.02
C CYS A 76 -16.37 9.89 3.66
N ARG A 77 -15.14 10.33 3.96
CA ARG A 77 -13.91 9.55 3.82
C ARG A 77 -13.28 9.27 5.20
N LYS A 78 -12.63 8.13 5.34
CA LYS A 78 -11.80 7.82 6.51
C LYS A 78 -10.37 8.29 6.23
N GLU A 79 -9.86 9.18 7.06
CA GLU A 79 -8.49 9.67 7.01
C GLU A 79 -7.72 9.11 8.22
N GLN A 80 -6.52 8.58 7.98
CA GLN A 80 -5.61 8.20 9.05
C GLN A 80 -4.94 9.45 9.63
N VAL A 81 -4.80 9.52 10.95
CA VAL A 81 -4.10 10.64 11.60
C VAL A 81 -2.60 10.37 11.58
N LEU A 82 -1.82 11.26 10.94
CA LEU A 82 -0.37 11.14 10.91
C LEU A 82 0.20 11.17 12.34
N GLY A 83 1.07 10.22 12.68
CA GLY A 83 1.63 10.07 14.03
C GLY A 83 0.82 9.17 14.97
N SER A 84 -0.37 8.71 14.58
CA SER A 84 -1.10 7.66 15.30
C SER A 84 -1.23 6.40 14.46
N ARG A 85 -0.93 5.25 15.06
CA ARG A 85 -0.94 3.95 14.37
C ARG A 85 -2.34 3.34 14.25
N LEU A 86 -3.28 3.76 15.11
CA LEU A 86 -4.64 3.20 15.19
C LEU A 86 -5.75 4.24 15.00
N GLU A 87 -5.44 5.54 15.16
CA GLU A 87 -6.47 6.57 15.07
C GLU A 87 -6.88 6.83 13.61
N THR A 88 -8.17 6.70 13.35
CA THR A 88 -8.77 7.05 12.07
C THR A 88 -9.94 8.00 12.30
N LYS A 89 -9.94 9.13 11.60
CA LYS A 89 -11.02 10.11 11.66
C LYS A 89 -11.90 9.98 10.43
N ARG A 90 -13.21 10.16 10.58
CA ARG A 90 -14.13 10.26 9.44
C ARG A 90 -14.38 11.73 9.13
N ARG A 91 -14.01 12.17 7.93
CA ARG A 91 -14.26 13.52 7.42
C ARG A 91 -15.35 13.46 6.37
N CYS A 92 -16.43 14.20 6.59
CA CYS A 92 -17.54 14.33 5.66
C CYS A 92 -17.54 15.74 5.08
N MET A 93 -17.54 15.85 3.76
CA MET A 93 -17.57 17.11 3.02
C MET A 93 -18.35 16.92 1.73
N THR A 94 -18.84 18.00 1.13
CA THR A 94 -19.48 17.93 -0.19
C THR A 94 -18.49 17.52 -1.28
N ARG A 95 -18.98 17.05 -2.42
CA ARG A 95 -18.14 16.71 -3.57
C ARG A 95 -17.35 17.93 -4.07
N SER A 96 -17.98 19.11 -4.10
CA SER A 96 -17.34 20.37 -4.48
C SER A 96 -16.23 20.77 -3.50
N GLU A 97 -16.47 20.67 -2.19
CA GLU A 97 -15.47 20.93 -1.16
C GLU A 97 -14.28 19.97 -1.27
N TRP A 98 -14.53 18.70 -1.55
CA TRP A 98 -13.46 17.74 -1.75
C TRP A 98 -12.60 18.03 -2.98
N ALA A 99 -13.20 18.54 -4.06
CA ALA A 99 -12.46 18.95 -5.24
C ALA A 99 -11.58 20.18 -4.94
N GLU A 100 -12.11 21.14 -4.18
CA GLU A 100 -11.37 22.32 -3.76
C GLU A 100 -10.21 21.95 -2.83
N ALA A 101 -10.47 21.15 -1.79
CA ALA A 101 -9.44 20.69 -0.86
C ALA A 101 -8.29 20.00 -1.60
N ASN A 102 -8.60 19.14 -2.58
CA ASN A 102 -7.60 18.47 -3.38
C ASN A 102 -6.78 19.45 -4.24
N ARG A 103 -7.42 20.48 -4.80
CA ARG A 103 -6.74 21.53 -5.57
C ARG A 103 -5.76 22.30 -4.71
N VAL A 104 -6.19 22.73 -3.53
CA VAL A 104 -5.36 23.46 -2.55
C VAL A 104 -4.17 22.61 -2.11
N THR A 105 -4.43 21.38 -1.64
CA THR A 105 -3.37 20.48 -1.19
C THR A 105 -2.34 20.21 -2.29
N ARG A 106 -2.78 20.00 -3.53
CA ARG A 106 -1.85 19.82 -4.66
C ARG A 106 -0.96 21.05 -4.84
N GLY A 107 -1.53 22.25 -4.85
CA GLY A 107 -0.76 23.49 -4.99
C GLY A 107 0.21 23.74 -3.82
N GLU A 108 -0.12 23.32 -2.61
CA GLU A 108 0.81 23.34 -1.47
C GLU A 108 1.96 22.36 -1.65
N LEU A 109 1.69 21.13 -2.09
CA LEU A 109 2.72 20.13 -2.35
C LEU A 109 3.67 20.58 -3.46
N GLU A 110 3.15 21.11 -4.56
CA GLU A 110 3.95 21.63 -5.68
C GLU A 110 4.86 22.77 -5.21
N ARG A 111 4.33 23.76 -4.47
CA ARG A 111 5.13 24.86 -3.91
C ARG A 111 6.23 24.36 -2.98
N ALA A 112 5.90 23.43 -2.08
CA ALA A 112 6.86 22.87 -1.14
C ALA A 112 7.97 22.06 -1.85
N GLN A 113 7.64 21.37 -2.94
CA GLN A 113 8.62 20.64 -3.75
C GLN A 113 9.58 21.59 -4.48
N VAL A 114 9.05 22.64 -5.11
CA VAL A 114 9.88 23.65 -5.80
C VAL A 114 10.81 24.35 -4.83
N GLN A 115 10.30 24.80 -3.68
CA GLN A 115 11.08 25.52 -2.67
C GLN A 115 12.26 24.68 -2.13
N ARG A 116 12.04 23.38 -1.88
CA ARG A 116 13.11 22.46 -1.46
C ARG A 116 14.17 22.23 -2.53
N GLY A 117 13.80 22.29 -3.82
CA GLY A 117 14.76 22.20 -4.92
C GLY A 117 15.62 23.46 -5.08
N THR A 118 15.09 24.63 -4.74
CA THR A 118 15.80 25.91 -4.85
C THR A 118 16.66 26.27 -3.63
N SER A 119 16.38 25.72 -2.44
CA SER A 119 17.13 26.01 -1.21
C SER A 119 18.48 25.27 -1.08
N ALA A 120 18.85 24.46 -2.07
CA ALA A 120 20.13 23.73 -2.11
C ALA A 120 21.21 24.43 -2.97
N GLN A 121 20.99 25.70 -3.33
CA GLN A 121 21.92 26.55 -4.08
C GLN A 121 22.49 27.66 -3.21
#